data_AF-A0A934N450-F1
#
_entry.id   AF-A0A934N450-F1
#
_cell.length_a   1.000
_cell.length_b   1.000
_cell.length_c   1.000
_cell.angle_alpha   90.00
_cell.angle_beta   90.00
_cell.angle_gamma   90.00
#
_symmetry.space_group_name_H-M   'P 1'
#
loop_
_entity.id
_entity.type
_entity.pdbx_description
1 polymer ?
#
loop_
_entity_poly.entity_id
_entity_poly.type
_entity_poly.pdbx_seq_one_letter_code
_entity_poly.pdbx_strand_id
1 'polypeptide(L)' 'MRKHDSSNYLDWKLAQSVSMPNLKPSTKTISLRLPEGLLDNIKIEANKRGMPYQALIKSWLANDVKESRNS' A
#
# COMPACT_ATOMS: atom_id res chain seq x y z
N MET A 1 -6.96 -21.09 21.68
CA MET A 1 -7.95 -20.27 20.93
C MET A 1 -7.27 -19.77 19.65
N ARG A 2 -7.98 -19.75 18.53
CA ARG A 2 -7.46 -19.93 17.15
C ARG A 2 -6.52 -18.80 16.66
N LYS A 3 -5.47 -19.20 15.93
CA LYS A 3 -4.61 -18.35 15.09
C LYS A 3 -5.47 -17.77 13.96
N HIS A 4 -5.73 -16.46 13.98
CA HIS A 4 -6.27 -15.76 12.82
C HIS A 4 -5.14 -15.49 11.83
N ASP A 5 -4.86 -16.53 11.05
CA ASP A 5 -4.08 -16.48 9.82
C ASP A 5 -4.76 -15.48 8.86
N SER A 6 -4.26 -14.24 8.84
CA SER A 6 -4.81 -13.15 8.03
C SER A 6 -4.00 -12.91 6.76
N SER A 7 -3.20 -13.91 6.37
CA SER A 7 -2.25 -13.88 5.25
C SER A 7 -2.92 -14.04 3.88
N ASN A 8 -4.18 -13.62 3.70
CA ASN A 8 -4.94 -14.08 2.52
C ASN A 8 -5.93 -13.11 1.88
N TYR A 9 -5.76 -11.78 1.97
CA TYR A 9 -6.61 -10.86 1.21
C TYR A 9 -5.91 -9.57 0.72
N LEU A 10 -4.61 -9.62 0.41
CA LEU A 10 -4.09 -8.75 -0.65
C LEU A 10 -4.12 -9.55 -1.95
N ASP A 11 -5.15 -9.33 -2.77
CA ASP A 11 -5.16 -9.76 -4.17
C ASP A 11 -4.12 -8.93 -4.93
N TRP A 12 -2.84 -9.28 -4.76
CA TRP A 12 -1.70 -8.73 -5.51
C TRP A 12 -1.88 -8.88 -7.04
N LYS A 13 -2.85 -9.69 -7.48
CA LYS A 13 -3.28 -9.81 -8.88
C LYS A 13 -3.77 -8.51 -9.52
N LEU A 14 -4.19 -7.51 -8.73
CA LEU A 14 -4.62 -6.21 -9.27
C LEU A 14 -3.49 -5.16 -9.32
N ALA A 15 -2.31 -5.48 -8.78
CA ALA A 15 -1.13 -4.62 -8.87
C ALA A 15 -0.50 -4.74 -10.27
N GLN A 16 -1.17 -4.17 -11.27
CA GLN A 16 -0.71 -4.21 -12.64
C GLN A 16 0.37 -3.15 -12.85
N SER A 17 1.59 -3.59 -13.14
CA SER A 17 2.72 -2.73 -13.49
C SER A 17 2.44 -2.06 -14.84
N VAL A 18 2.00 -0.79 -14.80
CA VAL A 18 1.92 0.06 -15.99
C VAL A 18 3.04 1.09 -15.98
N SER A 19 3.77 1.18 -17.09
CA SER A 19 4.69 2.28 -17.39
C SER A 19 3.95 3.25 -18.31
N MET A 20 3.73 4.47 -17.85
CA MET A 20 3.00 5.51 -18.58
C MET A 20 3.91 6.73 -18.74
N PRO A 21 4.82 6.73 -19.72
CA PRO A 21 5.89 7.73 -19.82
C PRO A 21 5.40 9.15 -20.14
N ASN A 22 4.16 9.32 -20.62
CA ASN A 22 3.63 10.61 -21.09
C ASN A 22 2.24 11.00 -20.52
N LEU A 23 1.74 10.34 -19.47
CA LEU A 23 0.47 10.74 -18.85
C LEU A 23 0.72 11.67 -17.66
N LYS A 24 -0.05 12.76 -17.57
CA LYS A 24 -0.30 13.44 -16.27
C LYS A 24 -0.64 12.34 -15.27
N PRO A 25 0.01 12.27 -14.08
CA PRO A 25 -0.26 11.20 -13.13
C PRO A 25 -1.74 11.25 -12.72
N SER A 26 -2.54 10.39 -13.34
CA SER A 26 -3.96 10.30 -13.08
C SER A 26 -4.15 9.47 -11.83
N THR A 27 -4.73 10.06 -10.79
CA THR A 27 -5.08 9.33 -9.57
C THR A 27 -6.41 8.62 -9.77
N LYS A 28 -6.41 7.28 -9.69
CA LYS A 28 -7.64 6.49 -9.64
C LYS A 28 -7.95 6.12 -8.19
N THR A 29 -9.15 6.44 -7.73
CA THR A 29 -9.62 5.99 -6.40
C THR A 29 -9.89 4.49 -6.45
N ILE A 30 -9.35 3.77 -5.46
CA ILE A 30 -9.58 2.34 -5.25
C ILE A 30 -10.04 2.10 -3.82
N SER A 31 -10.82 1.04 -3.62
CA SER A 31 -11.15 0.54 -2.27
C SER A 31 -10.24 -0.65 -1.95
N LEU A 32 -9.47 -0.57 -0.87
CA LEU A 32 -8.59 -1.64 -0.39
C LEU A 32 -9.03 -2.07 1.01
N ARG A 33 -9.16 -3.37 1.25
CA ARG A 33 -9.38 -3.92 2.59
C ARG A 33 -8.05 -4.27 3.22
N LEU A 34 -7.88 -3.87 4.48
CA LEU A 34 -6.70 -4.15 5.29
C LEU A 34 -7.14 -4.80 6.61
N PRO A 35 -6.34 -5.71 7.19
CA PRO A 35 -6.53 -6.13 8.57
C PRO A 35 -6.45 -4.92 9.51
N GLU A 36 -7.31 -4.89 10.53
CA GLU A 36 -7.44 -3.75 11.45
C GLU A 36 -6.11 -3.41 12.15
N GLY A 37 -5.44 -4.43 12.73
CA GLY A 37 -4.16 -4.22 13.40
C GLY A 37 -3.04 -3.71 12.49
N LEU A 38 -3.05 -4.07 11.20
CA LEU A 38 -2.10 -3.52 10.23
C LEU A 38 -2.38 -2.04 9.98
N LEU A 39 -3.66 -1.69 9.77
CA LEU A 39 -4.05 -0.29 9.57
C LEU A 39 -3.67 0.57 10.77
N ASP A 40 -3.83 0.07 11.99
CA ASP A 40 -3.48 0.80 13.20
C ASP A 40 -1.97 0.98 13.37
N ASN A 41 -1.17 -0.05 13.06
CA ASN A 41 0.28 0.09 13.01
C ASN A 41 0.71 1.16 12.00
N ILE A 42 0.09 1.19 10.81
CA ILE A 42 0.36 2.21 9.79
C ILE A 42 0.01 3.62 10.31
N LYS A 43 -1.14 3.79 11.00
CA LYS A 43 -1.51 5.07 11.61
C LYS A 43 -0.50 5.52 12.65
N ILE A 44 0.01 4.62 13.49
CA ILE A 44 1.04 4.94 14.49
C ILE A 44 2.32 5.42 13.80
N GLU A 45 2.80 4.69 12.80
CA GLU A 45 4.01 5.07 12.06
C GLU A 45 3.86 6.39 11.30
N ALA A 46 2.67 6.66 10.75
CA ALA A 46 2.38 7.91 10.09
C ALA A 46 2.40 9.10 11.06
N ASN A 47 1.80 8.94 12.25
CA ASN A 47 1.84 9.94 13.31
C ASN A 47 3.27 10.23 13.77
N LYS A 48 4.10 9.20 13.97
CA LYS A 48 5.53 9.37 14.33
C LYS A 48 6.29 10.19 13.29
N ARG A 49 5.92 10.07 12.02
CA ARG A 49 6.52 10.81 10.89
C ARG A 49 5.83 12.15 10.62
N GLY A 50 4.82 12.52 11.41
CA GLY A 50 4.06 13.76 11.22
C GLY A 50 3.29 13.82 9.90
N MET A 51 2.89 12.68 9.33
CA MET A 51 2.23 12.63 8.03
C MET A 51 0.91 11.84 8.06
N PRO A 52 -0.03 12.09 7.13
CA PRO A 52 -1.24 11.30 7.03
C PRO A 52 -0.94 9.84 6.65
N TYR A 53 -1.63 8.88 7.28
CA TYR A 53 -1.42 7.44 7.02
C TYR A 53 -1.67 7.04 5.57
N GLN A 54 -2.62 7.70 4.89
CA GLN A 54 -2.87 7.47 3.46
C GLN A 54 -1.67 7.90 2.59
N ALA A 55 -0.96 8.97 2.97
CA ALA A 55 0.23 9.42 2.27
C ALA A 55 1.39 8.44 2.52
N LEU A 56 1.50 7.90 3.74
CA LEU A 56 2.51 6.89 4.08
C LEU A 56 2.30 5.61 3.26
N ILE A 57 1.06 5.10 3.18
CA ILE A 57 0.72 3.92 2.37
C ILE A 57 1.14 4.12 0.90
N LYS A 58 0.85 5.30 0.32
CA LYS A 58 1.24 5.62 -1.05
C LYS A 58 2.76 5.61 -1.23
N SER A 59 3.50 6.18 -0.28
CA SER A 59 4.97 6.22 -0.33
C SER A 59 5.59 4.83 -0.25
N TRP A 60 5.09 3.97 0.65
CA TRP A 60 5.59 2.60 0.77
C TRP A 60 5.31 1.78 -0.50
N LEU A 61 4.09 1.84 -1.02
CA LEU A 61 3.73 1.13 -2.26
C LEU A 61 4.58 1.59 -3.45
N ALA A 62 4.84 2.90 -3.56
CA ALA A 62 5.67 3.44 -4.63
C ALA A 62 7.15 3.00 -4.52
N ASN A 63 7.67 2.89 -3.30
CA ASN A 63 9.04 2.43 -3.06
C ASN A 63 9.19 0.93 -3.36
N ASP A 64 8.28 0.11 -2.86
CA ASP A 64 8.26 -1.34 -3.04
C ASP A 64 8.21 -1.75 -4.52
N VAL A 65 7.35 -1.07 -5.31
CA VAL A 65 7.27 -1.29 -6.77
C VAL A 65 8.56 -0.87 -7.49
N LYS A 66 9.23 0.19 -7.04
CA LYS A 66 10.51 0.63 -7.63
C LYS A 66 11.62 -0.36 -7.35
N GLU A 67 11.71 -0.87 -6.12
CA GLU A 67 12.71 -1.85 -5.70
C GLU A 67 12.52 -3.18 -6.44
N SER A 68 11.27 -3.65 -6.53
CA SER A 68 10.91 -4.88 -7.25
C SER A 68 11.22 -4.83 -8.76
N ARG A 69 11.25 -3.64 -9.37
CA ARG A 69 11.59 -3.46 -10.80
C ARG A 69 13.09 -3.39 -11.08
N ASN A 70 13.90 -3.10 -10.05
CA ASN A 70 15.35 -2.98 -10.16
C ASN A 70 16.08 -4.28 -9.76
N SER A 71 15.34 -5.31 -9.38
CA SER A 71 15.85 -6.66 -9.04
C SER A 71 15.70 -7.62 -10.20
#